data_AF-A0A2E6P815-F1
#
_entry.id   AF-A0A2E6P815-F1
#
_cell.length_a   1.000
_cell.length_b   1.000
_cell.length_c   1.000
_cell.angle_alpha   90.00
_cell.angle_beta   90.00
_cell.angle_gamma   90.00
#
_symmetry.space_group_name_H-M   'P 1'
#
loop_
_entity.id
_entity.type
_entity.pdbx_description
1 polymer ?
#
loop_
_entity_poly.entity_id
_entity_poly.type
_entity_poly.pdbx_seq_one_letter_code
_entity_poly.pdbx_strand_id
1 'polypeptide(L)'
;MKGDPLSEIEWAWVEPGSTYVGSDNRALLSGGPQPRHESRIGYRFQISRDMVSRELANKEIEEGQSMLASESEWQLALERGAINGQNGKVEELADRIRGSYWGKICDGRPWLEGDWTVLACRGWFKGKPKSVFINVNSPSPAFVRLVRRENDPSPLAPRLPTSHPNRKSLVMEEMAISLILGIIPSFTWAYFNASPGYISEGWLNLILGGLFIGIFSSIFWRPRQKTWWAEGSTMVPRR
;
A
#
# COMPACT_ATOMS: atom_id res chain seq x y z
N MET A 1 33.62 -1.82 34.29
CA MET A 1 33.31 -0.95 33.13
C MET A 1 31.99 -1.44 32.55
N LYS A 2 30.89 -0.71 32.77
CA LYS A 2 29.61 -0.99 32.12
C LYS A 2 29.68 -0.31 30.76
N GLY A 3 29.58 -1.07 29.68
CA GLY A 3 29.51 -0.52 28.32
C GLY A 3 28.32 0.43 28.19
N ASP A 4 28.54 1.51 27.46
CA ASP A 4 27.53 2.50 27.10
C ASP A 4 26.36 1.81 26.36
N PRO A 5 25.09 1.95 26.78
CA PRO A 5 23.95 1.29 26.15
C PRO A 5 23.51 1.92 24.82
N LEU A 6 24.46 2.43 24.03
CA LEU A 6 24.29 2.55 22.58
C LEU A 6 24.43 1.14 22.01
N SER A 7 23.37 0.34 22.12
CA SER A 7 23.31 -0.97 21.45
C SER A 7 23.58 -0.75 19.96
N GLU A 8 24.75 -1.20 19.51
CA GLU A 8 25.23 -1.06 18.14
C GLU A 8 24.16 -1.58 17.18
N ILE A 9 23.73 -0.74 16.24
CA ILE A 9 22.74 -1.14 15.25
C ILE A 9 23.39 -2.17 14.34
N GLU A 10 22.83 -3.38 14.28
CA GLU A 10 23.28 -4.39 13.32
C GLU A 10 22.77 -4.03 11.93
N TRP A 11 23.70 -3.87 11.00
CA TRP A 11 23.42 -3.53 9.60
C TRP A 11 23.51 -4.76 8.71
N ALA A 12 22.55 -4.92 7.79
CA ALA A 12 22.62 -5.90 6.73
C ALA A 12 22.68 -5.23 5.37
N TRP A 13 23.52 -5.77 4.48
CA TRP A 13 23.59 -5.36 3.08
C TRP A 13 22.42 -5.95 2.29
N VAL A 14 21.83 -5.13 1.43
CA VAL A 14 20.79 -5.53 0.48
C VAL A 14 21.26 -5.18 -0.93
N GLU A 15 21.37 -6.21 -1.77
CA GLU A 15 21.77 -6.06 -3.16
C GLU A 15 20.64 -5.45 -4.02
N PRO A 16 20.98 -4.70 -5.09
CA PRO A 16 20.02 -4.17 -6.04
C PRO A 16 19.03 -5.22 -6.54
N GLY A 17 17.80 -4.81 -6.82
CA GLY A 17 16.76 -5.72 -7.25
C GLY A 17 15.40 -5.06 -7.42
N SER A 18 14.43 -5.89 -7.77
CA SER A 18 13.04 -5.46 -7.94
C SER A 18 12.17 -6.05 -6.84
N THR A 19 11.20 -5.27 -6.39
CA THR A 19 10.20 -5.68 -5.41
C THR A 19 8.84 -5.08 -5.76
N TYR A 20 7.78 -5.44 -5.01
CA TYR A 20 6.42 -4.96 -5.27
C TYR A 20 5.80 -4.33 -4.05
N VAL A 21 5.28 -3.12 -4.22
CA VAL A 21 4.58 -2.38 -3.16
C VAL A 21 3.20 -1.91 -3.64
N GLY A 22 2.35 -1.51 -2.70
CA GLY A 22 0.95 -1.16 -2.95
C GLY A 22 0.02 -2.34 -3.17
N SER A 23 -1.23 -2.04 -3.52
CA SER A 23 -2.34 -2.98 -3.55
C SER A 23 -3.02 -3.07 -4.92
N ASP A 24 -3.31 -4.30 -5.35
CA ASP A 24 -4.19 -4.62 -6.47
C ASP A 24 -5.64 -4.86 -5.99
N ASN A 25 -5.84 -5.03 -4.69
CA ASN A 25 -7.13 -5.19 -4.05
C ASN A 25 -7.81 -3.82 -3.84
N ARG A 26 -9.05 -3.69 -4.32
CA ARG A 26 -9.93 -2.49 -4.21
C ARG A 26 -10.96 -2.58 -3.09
N ALA A 27 -11.02 -3.69 -2.34
CA ALA A 27 -11.95 -3.82 -1.22
C ALA A 27 -11.59 -2.83 -0.10
N LEU A 28 -12.58 -2.19 0.53
CA LEU A 28 -12.31 -1.13 1.53
C LEU A 28 -11.62 -1.65 2.80
N LEU A 29 -11.95 -2.87 3.26
CA LEU A 29 -11.39 -3.40 4.51
C LEU A 29 -10.04 -4.11 4.34
N SER A 30 -9.70 -4.52 3.12
CA SER A 30 -8.52 -5.36 2.86
C SER A 30 -7.61 -4.84 1.74
N GLY A 31 -7.99 -3.74 1.09
CA GLY A 31 -7.17 -3.01 0.13
C GLY A 31 -6.24 -2.02 0.82
N GLY A 32 -5.07 -1.84 0.23
CA GLY A 32 -4.15 -0.75 0.57
C GLY A 32 -4.13 0.35 -0.52
N PRO A 33 -3.24 1.34 -0.39
CA PRO A 33 -3.03 2.34 -1.42
C PRO A 33 -2.65 1.70 -2.75
N GLN A 34 -3.22 2.25 -3.82
CA GLN A 34 -3.14 1.71 -5.17
C GLN A 34 -2.26 2.57 -6.07
N PRO A 35 -1.70 2.02 -7.17
CA PRO A 35 -1.77 0.62 -7.59
C PRO A 35 -0.67 -0.23 -6.95
N ARG A 36 -0.80 -1.56 -7.04
CA ARG A 36 0.35 -2.46 -6.89
C ARG A 36 1.32 -2.23 -8.04
N HIS A 37 2.59 -2.05 -7.73
CA HIS A 37 3.61 -1.73 -8.72
C HIS A 37 4.98 -2.30 -8.36
N GLU A 38 5.77 -2.60 -9.39
CA GLU A 38 7.19 -2.91 -9.29
C GLU A 38 7.96 -1.66 -8.87
N SER A 39 8.91 -1.81 -7.94
CA SER A 39 9.91 -0.82 -7.59
C SER A 39 11.29 -1.41 -7.90
N ARG A 40 12.03 -0.77 -8.81
CA ARG A 40 13.37 -1.20 -9.25
C ARG A 40 14.46 -0.46 -8.53
N ILE A 41 15.00 -1.07 -7.47
CA ILE A 41 16.06 -0.48 -6.66
C ILE A 41 17.40 -0.78 -7.34
N GLY A 42 17.97 0.25 -7.97
CA GLY A 42 19.23 0.15 -8.72
C GLY A 42 20.49 0.35 -7.89
N TYR A 43 20.35 0.64 -6.60
CA TYR A 43 21.47 0.88 -5.69
C TYR A 43 21.51 -0.17 -4.58
N ARG A 44 22.72 -0.41 -4.08
CA ARG A 44 22.96 -1.19 -2.89
C ARG A 44 22.74 -0.30 -1.66
N PHE A 45 22.24 -0.88 -0.58
CA PHE A 45 22.05 -0.15 0.67
C PHE A 45 22.25 -1.07 1.87
N GLN A 46 22.56 -0.46 3.01
CA GLN A 46 22.48 -1.11 4.31
C GLN A 46 21.13 -0.81 4.94
N ILE A 47 20.61 -1.75 5.70
CA ILE A 47 19.38 -1.59 6.48
C ILE A 47 19.56 -2.19 7.87
N SER A 48 18.96 -1.57 8.89
CA SER A 48 19.00 -2.13 10.25
C SER A 48 18.23 -3.46 10.25
N ARG A 49 18.87 -4.53 10.76
CA ARG A 49 18.27 -5.87 10.79
C ARG A 49 17.05 -5.92 11.67
N ASP A 50 17.21 -5.34 12.86
CA ASP A 50 16.18 -5.20 13.86
C ASP A 50 15.48 -3.83 13.74
N MET A 51 14.30 -3.76 14.36
CA MET A 51 13.57 -2.51 14.54
C MET A 51 14.34 -1.60 15.51
N VAL A 52 14.49 -0.32 15.18
CA VAL A 52 15.25 0.66 15.97
C VAL A 52 14.28 1.56 16.73
N SER A 53 14.55 1.86 18.00
CA SER A 53 13.73 2.82 18.76
C SER A 53 13.86 4.22 18.14
N ARG A 54 12.79 5.01 18.20
CA ARG A 54 12.80 6.38 17.64
C ARG A 54 13.89 7.26 18.26
N GLU A 55 14.15 7.10 19.56
CA GLU A 55 15.19 7.84 20.28
C GLU A 55 16.59 7.58 19.72
N LEU A 56 16.93 6.31 19.47
CA LEU A 56 18.21 5.93 18.88
C LEU A 56 18.27 6.33 17.40
N ALA A 57 17.17 6.15 16.67
CA ALA A 57 17.08 6.52 15.26
C ALA A 57 17.25 8.02 15.02
N ASN A 58 16.69 8.87 15.88
CA ASN A 58 16.85 10.32 15.74
C ASN A 58 18.32 10.73 15.86
N LYS A 59 19.08 10.14 16.80
CA LYS A 59 20.53 10.41 16.94
C LYS A 59 21.29 10.04 15.67
N GLU A 60 21.07 8.84 15.14
CA GLU A 60 21.70 8.35 13.90
C GLU A 60 21.35 9.18 12.66
N ILE A 61 20.11 9.69 12.59
CA ILE A 61 19.66 10.56 11.50
C ILE A 61 20.29 11.95 11.63
N GLU A 62 20.38 12.50 12.84
CA GLU A 62 21.02 13.80 13.12
C GLU A 62 22.52 13.79 12.79
N GLU A 63 23.20 12.66 12.99
CA GLU A 63 24.58 12.44 12.55
C GLU A 63 24.74 12.38 11.01
N GLY A 64 23.63 12.34 10.27
CA GLY A 64 23.59 12.43 8.81
C GLY A 64 23.98 11.14 8.08
N GLN A 65 24.24 10.04 8.81
CA GLN A 65 24.70 8.79 8.23
C GLN A 65 23.57 7.85 7.81
N SER A 66 22.36 8.08 8.33
CA SER A 66 21.23 7.17 8.22
C SER A 66 19.93 7.91 7.91
N MET A 67 19.00 7.23 7.25
CA MET A 67 17.66 7.74 6.94
C MET A 67 16.60 6.70 7.27
N LEU A 68 15.33 7.11 7.33
CA LEU A 68 14.23 6.15 7.38
C LEU A 68 14.16 5.32 6.09
N ALA A 69 13.89 4.03 6.24
CA ALA A 69 13.65 3.11 5.13
C ALA A 69 12.35 3.46 4.40
N SER A 70 12.36 3.45 3.06
CA SER A 70 11.13 3.49 2.28
C SER A 70 10.37 2.14 2.34
N GLU A 71 9.12 2.14 1.92
CA GLU A 71 8.35 0.90 1.72
C GLU A 71 9.00 -0.07 0.75
N SER A 72 9.64 0.45 -0.29
CA SER A 72 10.30 -0.36 -1.30
C SER A 72 11.60 -0.97 -0.76
N GLU A 73 12.42 -0.19 -0.07
CA GLU A 73 13.66 -0.70 0.55
C GLU A 73 13.36 -1.73 1.62
N TRP A 74 12.37 -1.44 2.47
CA TRP A 74 11.91 -2.36 3.51
C TRP A 74 11.41 -3.67 2.89
N GLN A 75 10.61 -3.60 1.83
CA GLN A 75 10.04 -4.78 1.18
C GLN A 75 11.12 -5.62 0.49
N LEU A 76 12.07 -4.99 -0.22
CA LEU A 76 13.18 -5.71 -0.84
C LEU A 76 14.04 -6.39 0.23
N ALA A 77 14.35 -5.69 1.33
CA ALA A 77 15.10 -6.27 2.43
C ALA A 77 14.39 -7.49 3.04
N LEU A 78 13.05 -7.44 3.18
CA LEU A 78 12.25 -8.57 3.65
C LEU A 78 12.39 -9.77 2.73
N GLU A 79 12.24 -9.56 1.43
CA GLU A 79 12.31 -10.61 0.41
C GLU A 79 13.71 -11.26 0.34
N ARG A 80 14.76 -10.52 0.74
CA ARG A 80 16.13 -11.03 0.86
C ARG A 80 16.44 -11.68 2.22
N GLY A 81 15.50 -11.64 3.17
CA GLY A 81 15.75 -12.14 4.53
C GLY A 81 16.79 -11.33 5.30
N ALA A 82 17.05 -10.08 4.89
CA ALA A 82 18.04 -9.22 5.53
C ALA A 82 17.59 -8.69 6.90
N ILE A 83 16.30 -8.81 7.17
CA ILE A 83 15.60 -8.12 8.24
C ILE A 83 14.64 -9.02 9.00
N ASN A 84 14.36 -8.67 10.24
CA ASN A 84 13.38 -9.33 11.09
C ASN A 84 12.51 -8.28 11.82
N GLY A 85 11.51 -8.73 12.57
CA GLY A 85 10.78 -7.82 13.43
C GLY A 85 10.09 -8.50 14.59
N GLN A 86 9.60 -7.67 15.50
CA GLN A 86 9.07 -8.12 16.78
C GLN A 86 7.55 -8.21 16.73
N ASN A 87 7.02 -9.38 17.10
CA ASN A 87 5.58 -9.63 17.08
C ASN A 87 4.80 -8.61 17.93
N GLY A 88 3.75 -8.02 17.36
CA GLY A 88 2.91 -6.99 17.97
C GLY A 88 3.47 -5.57 17.86
N LYS A 89 4.63 -5.37 17.23
CA LYS A 89 5.22 -4.05 17.03
C LYS A 89 4.99 -3.53 15.61
N VAL A 90 4.96 -2.21 15.50
CA VAL A 90 4.81 -1.45 14.25
C VAL A 90 6.03 -0.55 14.10
N GLU A 91 6.62 -0.55 12.92
CA GLU A 91 7.69 0.34 12.48
C GLU A 91 7.16 1.36 11.47
N GLU A 92 7.51 2.62 11.67
CA GLU A 92 7.27 3.69 10.70
C GLU A 92 8.30 3.64 9.57
N LEU A 93 7.83 3.94 8.35
CA LEU A 93 8.65 4.07 7.16
C LEU A 93 8.66 5.53 6.67
N ALA A 94 9.55 5.82 5.72
CA ALA A 94 9.72 7.16 5.18
C ALA A 94 8.52 7.64 4.34
N ASP A 95 7.76 6.75 3.70
CA ASP A 95 6.68 7.13 2.78
C ASP A 95 5.54 7.90 3.50
N ARG A 96 5.08 8.96 2.84
CA ARG A 96 3.99 9.87 3.23
C ARG A 96 3.00 9.95 2.08
N ILE A 97 1.81 9.37 2.27
CA ILE A 97 0.88 9.05 1.19
C ILE A 97 -0.43 9.82 1.35
N ARG A 98 -1.03 10.21 0.22
CA ARG A 98 -2.39 10.75 0.10
C ARG A 98 -3.29 9.79 -0.67
N GLY A 99 -3.59 8.65 -0.04
CA GLY A 99 -4.54 7.66 -0.54
C GLY A 99 -4.12 6.84 -1.77
N SER A 100 -3.06 7.19 -2.51
CA SER A 100 -2.58 6.43 -3.67
C SER A 100 -1.09 6.63 -3.96
N TYR A 101 -0.52 5.76 -4.79
CA TYR A 101 0.85 5.87 -5.32
C TYR A 101 0.89 6.39 -6.76
N TRP A 102 -0.21 6.88 -7.34
CA TRP A 102 -0.18 7.45 -8.69
C TRP A 102 0.81 8.62 -8.74
N GLY A 103 1.67 8.62 -9.77
CA GLY A 103 2.78 9.57 -9.90
C GLY A 103 4.08 9.19 -9.18
N LYS A 104 4.09 8.11 -8.38
CA LYS A 104 5.29 7.66 -7.66
C LYS A 104 6.43 7.27 -8.60
N ILE A 105 7.64 7.69 -8.26
CA ILE A 105 8.89 7.23 -8.85
C ILE A 105 9.24 5.86 -8.22
N CYS A 106 9.46 4.86 -9.06
CA CYS A 106 9.50 3.46 -8.68
C CYS A 106 10.93 2.91 -8.63
N ASP A 107 11.83 3.58 -7.91
CA ASP A 107 13.26 3.25 -7.81
C ASP A 107 13.77 2.98 -6.39
N GLY A 108 12.86 2.81 -5.44
CA GLY A 108 13.22 2.61 -4.04
C GLY A 108 13.20 3.87 -3.19
N ARG A 109 13.19 5.08 -3.78
CA ARG A 109 13.11 6.31 -2.98
C ARG A 109 11.76 6.42 -2.25
N PRO A 110 11.70 7.05 -1.06
CA PRO A 110 10.44 7.31 -0.37
C PRO A 110 9.46 8.11 -1.22
N TRP A 111 8.17 7.76 -1.15
CA TRP A 111 7.11 8.58 -1.71
C TRP A 111 6.68 9.65 -0.72
N LEU A 112 6.85 10.93 -1.08
CA LEU A 112 6.60 12.06 -0.20
C LEU A 112 5.61 13.02 -0.85
N GLU A 113 4.33 12.92 -0.48
CA GLU A 113 3.30 13.87 -0.92
C GLU A 113 3.22 15.06 0.04
N GLY A 114 3.06 16.28 -0.50
CA GLY A 114 3.05 17.51 0.31
C GLY A 114 1.87 17.62 1.27
N ASP A 115 0.70 17.12 0.87
CA ASP A 115 -0.55 17.10 1.65
C ASP A 115 -0.98 15.67 2.01
N TRP A 116 0.00 14.87 2.42
CA TRP A 116 -0.18 13.50 2.89
C TRP A 116 -1.14 13.44 4.09
N THR A 117 -1.90 12.35 4.16
CA THR A 117 -2.85 12.09 5.26
C THR A 117 -2.50 10.82 6.04
N VAL A 118 -1.60 10.01 5.49
CA VAL A 118 -1.26 8.68 5.99
C VAL A 118 0.25 8.45 5.99
N LEU A 119 0.76 7.95 7.12
CA LEU A 119 2.09 7.37 7.27
C LEU A 119 2.07 5.91 6.82
N ALA A 120 3.04 5.54 5.99
CA ALA A 120 3.28 4.12 5.70
C ALA A 120 4.02 3.47 6.87
N CYS A 121 3.54 2.29 7.28
CA CYS A 121 4.13 1.50 8.34
C CYS A 121 4.14 0.02 7.99
N ARG A 122 4.91 -0.74 8.74
CA ARG A 122 4.89 -2.21 8.72
C ARG A 122 4.68 -2.72 10.13
N GLY A 123 3.71 -3.62 10.30
CA GLY A 123 3.42 -4.27 11.57
C GLY A 123 3.73 -5.75 11.49
N TRP A 124 4.31 -6.31 12.55
CA TRP A 124 4.63 -7.73 12.64
C TRP A 124 3.57 -8.45 13.46
N PHE A 125 2.80 -9.34 12.84
CA PHE A 125 1.70 -10.06 13.51
C PHE A 125 1.77 -11.55 13.24
N LYS A 126 1.85 -12.35 14.30
CA LYS A 126 2.07 -13.80 14.27
C LYS A 126 3.29 -14.16 13.42
N GLY A 127 4.38 -13.40 13.58
CA GLY A 127 5.61 -13.57 12.81
C GLY A 127 5.52 -13.18 11.33
N LYS A 128 4.38 -12.65 10.87
CA LYS A 128 4.19 -12.22 9.48
C LYS A 128 4.07 -10.70 9.41
N PRO A 129 4.81 -10.03 8.52
CA PRO A 129 4.64 -8.61 8.33
C PRO A 129 3.34 -8.29 7.59
N LYS A 130 2.76 -7.14 7.90
CA LYS A 130 1.58 -6.56 7.25
C LYS A 130 1.78 -5.06 7.04
N SER A 131 1.27 -4.55 5.92
CA SER A 131 1.16 -3.11 5.72
C SER A 131 0.18 -2.52 6.74
N VAL A 132 0.61 -1.44 7.39
CA VAL A 132 -0.21 -0.66 8.32
C VAL A 132 -0.15 0.79 7.85
N PHE A 133 -1.29 1.48 7.88
CA PHE A 133 -1.43 2.84 7.40
C PHE A 133 -2.02 3.68 8.54
N ILE A 134 -1.22 4.62 9.06
CA ILE A 134 -1.58 5.40 10.25
C ILE A 134 -1.92 6.83 9.81
N ASN A 135 -3.03 7.38 10.31
CA ASN A 135 -3.42 8.75 9.99
C ASN A 135 -2.41 9.76 10.57
N VAL A 136 -2.16 10.87 9.86
CA VAL A 136 -1.27 11.96 10.28
C VAL A 136 -1.52 12.47 11.70
N ASN A 137 -2.77 12.43 12.17
CA ASN A 137 -3.14 12.90 13.51
C ASN A 137 -2.96 11.85 14.61
N SER A 138 -2.56 10.63 14.27
CA SER A 138 -2.32 9.55 15.23
C SER A 138 -0.87 9.59 15.74
N PRO A 139 -0.60 9.10 16.96
CA PRO A 139 0.77 9.00 17.47
C PRO A 139 1.66 8.18 16.53
N SER A 140 2.86 8.67 16.25
CA SER A 140 3.84 7.95 15.46
C SER A 140 4.30 6.68 16.16
N PRO A 141 4.58 5.58 15.43
CA PRO A 141 5.14 4.37 16.01
C PRO A 141 6.46 4.63 16.78
N ALA A 142 6.66 3.88 17.86
CA ALA A 142 7.88 3.98 18.69
C ALA A 142 9.13 3.40 17.99
N PHE A 143 8.93 2.60 16.94
CA PHE A 143 9.99 1.95 16.20
C PHE A 143 10.03 2.45 14.76
N VAL A 144 11.22 2.38 14.19
CA VAL A 144 11.49 2.70 12.79
C VAL A 144 12.51 1.71 12.24
N ARG A 145 12.81 1.86 10.95
CA ARG A 145 13.96 1.21 10.36
C ARG A 145 14.85 2.18 9.64
N LEU A 146 16.15 2.01 9.84
CA LEU A 146 17.15 2.87 9.23
C LEU A 146 17.77 2.22 8.01
N VAL A 147 18.12 3.06 7.03
CA VAL A 147 18.88 2.69 5.84
C VAL A 147 20.05 3.64 5.63
N ARG A 148 21.13 3.11 5.04
CA ARG A 148 22.26 3.87 4.54
C ARG A 148 22.43 3.53 3.06
N ARG A 149 22.31 4.53 2.18
CA ARG A 149 22.37 4.36 0.72
C ARG A 149 23.77 4.72 0.23
N GLU A 150 24.33 3.91 -0.66
CA GLU A 150 25.64 4.23 -1.26
C GLU A 150 25.53 5.29 -2.35
N ASN A 151 24.41 5.34 -3.06
CA ASN A 151 24.22 6.18 -4.23
C ASN A 151 22.84 6.82 -4.26
N ASP A 152 22.75 7.97 -4.91
CA ASP A 152 21.48 8.62 -5.17
C ASP A 152 20.64 7.84 -6.21
N PRO A 153 19.31 7.81 -6.05
CA PRO A 153 18.46 7.09 -6.98
C PRO A 153 18.41 7.75 -8.38
N SER A 154 18.39 6.92 -9.43
CA SER A 154 18.52 7.36 -10.83
C SER A 154 17.45 8.38 -11.27
N PRO A 155 17.82 9.42 -12.03
CA PRO A 155 16.85 10.39 -12.58
C PRO A 155 15.96 9.78 -13.70
N LEU A 156 16.38 8.67 -14.31
CA LEU A 156 15.65 7.96 -15.37
C LEU A 156 14.75 6.83 -14.84
N ALA A 157 14.49 6.85 -13.53
CA ALA A 157 13.65 5.88 -12.85
C ALA A 157 12.23 5.82 -13.42
N PRO A 158 11.64 4.61 -13.53
CA PRO A 158 10.28 4.46 -14.01
C PRO A 158 9.28 5.14 -13.07
N ARG A 159 8.27 5.78 -13.65
CA ARG A 159 7.24 6.51 -12.90
C ARG A 159 5.86 5.99 -13.23
N LEU A 160 5.02 5.86 -12.21
CA LEU A 160 3.60 5.60 -12.40
C LEU A 160 2.93 6.79 -13.12
N PRO A 161 1.88 6.55 -13.92
CA PRO A 161 1.04 7.62 -14.41
C PRO A 161 0.58 8.54 -13.28
N THR A 162 0.52 9.84 -13.53
CA THR A 162 0.13 10.85 -12.52
C THR A 162 -1.31 10.70 -12.04
N SER A 163 -2.14 10.00 -12.80
CA SER A 163 -3.52 9.72 -12.44
C SER A 163 -3.92 8.33 -12.91
N HIS A 164 -4.97 7.80 -12.28
CA HIS A 164 -5.54 6.51 -12.68
C HIS A 164 -5.96 6.55 -14.16
N PRO A 165 -5.32 5.78 -15.05
CA PRO A 165 -5.41 5.98 -16.49
C PRO A 165 -6.76 5.59 -17.09
N ASN A 166 -7.57 4.79 -16.38
CA ASN A 166 -8.88 4.37 -16.87
C ASN A 166 -9.98 4.47 -15.81
N ARG A 167 -10.42 5.69 -15.50
CA ARG A 167 -11.57 5.92 -14.59
C ARG A 167 -12.88 5.40 -15.17
N LYS A 168 -13.06 5.48 -16.50
CA LYS A 168 -14.29 5.04 -17.18
C LYS A 168 -14.52 3.54 -17.00
N SER A 169 -13.48 2.71 -17.16
CA SER A 169 -13.60 1.27 -16.98
C SER A 169 -13.98 0.90 -15.54
N LEU A 170 -13.46 1.63 -14.54
CA LEU A 170 -13.85 1.41 -13.14
C LEU A 170 -15.33 1.70 -12.93
N VAL A 171 -15.83 2.82 -13.45
CA VAL A 171 -17.25 3.18 -13.34
C VAL A 171 -18.14 2.14 -14.02
N MET A 172 -17.75 1.66 -15.20
CA MET A 172 -18.48 0.57 -15.88
C MET A 172 -18.47 -0.73 -15.08
N GLU A 173 -17.34 -1.06 -14.43
CA GLU A 173 -17.22 -2.23 -13.57
C GLU A 173 -18.18 -2.11 -12.36
N GLU A 174 -18.25 -0.95 -11.70
CA GLU A 174 -19.18 -0.74 -10.59
C GLU A 174 -20.65 -0.79 -11.02
N MET A 175 -20.98 -0.29 -12.21
CA MET A 175 -22.32 -0.45 -12.80
C MET A 175 -22.65 -1.92 -13.06
N ALA A 176 -21.73 -2.68 -13.65
CA ALA A 176 -21.92 -4.10 -13.93
C ALA A 176 -22.07 -4.92 -12.63
N ILE A 177 -21.25 -4.65 -11.61
CA ILE A 177 -21.34 -5.29 -10.29
C ILE A 177 -22.70 -5.00 -9.65
N SER A 178 -23.14 -3.74 -9.67
CA SER A 178 -24.42 -3.36 -9.08
C SER A 178 -25.61 -3.98 -9.81
N LEU A 179 -25.51 -4.12 -11.13
CA LEU A 179 -26.51 -4.81 -11.93
C LEU A 179 -26.57 -6.30 -11.60
N ILE A 180 -25.44 -6.99 -11.58
CA ILE A 180 -25.35 -8.45 -11.44
C ILE A 180 -25.59 -8.92 -10.00
N LEU A 181 -25.01 -8.24 -9.01
CA LEU A 181 -25.12 -8.65 -7.60
C LEU A 181 -26.31 -8.02 -6.87
N GLY A 182 -26.84 -6.92 -7.40
CA GLY A 182 -27.87 -6.14 -6.75
C GLY A 182 -29.18 -6.15 -7.50
N ILE A 183 -29.25 -5.43 -8.62
CA ILE A 183 -30.51 -5.14 -9.32
C ILE A 183 -31.15 -6.42 -9.86
N ILE A 184 -30.44 -7.24 -10.62
CA ILE A 184 -31.00 -8.47 -11.20
C ILE A 184 -31.52 -9.42 -10.09
N PRO A 185 -30.76 -9.72 -9.02
CA PRO A 185 -31.25 -10.51 -7.91
C PRO A 185 -32.50 -9.91 -7.23
N SER A 186 -32.54 -8.59 -7.02
CA SER A 186 -33.71 -7.92 -6.43
C SER A 186 -34.98 -8.12 -7.26
N PHE A 187 -34.91 -7.92 -8.58
CA PHE A 187 -36.05 -8.15 -9.46
C PHE A 187 -36.43 -9.63 -9.56
N THR A 188 -35.43 -10.51 -9.61
CA THR A 188 -35.67 -11.97 -9.64
C THR A 188 -36.40 -12.41 -8.38
N TRP A 189 -35.98 -11.94 -7.21
CA TRP A 189 -36.64 -12.26 -5.95
C TRP A 189 -38.08 -11.74 -5.93
N ALA A 190 -38.31 -10.48 -6.33
CA ALA A 190 -39.63 -9.88 -6.36
C ALA A 190 -40.59 -10.60 -7.32
N TYR A 191 -40.08 -11.07 -8.46
CA TYR A 191 -40.88 -11.80 -9.45
C TYR A 191 -41.50 -13.08 -8.88
N PHE A 192 -40.76 -13.81 -8.05
CA PHE A 192 -41.24 -15.07 -7.46
C PHE A 192 -41.97 -14.91 -6.13
N ASN A 193 -41.70 -13.84 -5.36
CA ASN A 193 -42.12 -13.75 -3.96
C ASN A 193 -43.03 -12.56 -3.65
N ALA A 194 -43.08 -11.52 -4.49
CA ALA A 194 -43.85 -10.31 -4.19
C ALA A 194 -45.31 -10.43 -4.62
N SER A 195 -46.16 -9.58 -4.05
CA SER A 195 -47.57 -9.48 -4.45
C SER A 195 -47.70 -8.99 -5.90
N PRO A 196 -48.79 -9.35 -6.60
CA PRO A 196 -49.10 -8.78 -7.91
C PRO A 196 -49.06 -7.25 -7.87
N GLY A 197 -48.47 -6.61 -8.90
CA GLY A 197 -48.32 -5.15 -8.96
C GLY A 197 -47.12 -4.57 -8.22
N TYR A 198 -46.44 -5.34 -7.36
CA TYR A 198 -45.30 -4.83 -6.59
C TYR A 198 -44.16 -4.32 -7.48
N ILE A 199 -43.85 -5.03 -8.57
CA ILE A 199 -42.77 -4.60 -9.49
C ILE A 199 -43.16 -3.32 -10.21
N SER A 200 -44.40 -3.17 -10.69
CA SER A 200 -44.82 -1.97 -11.43
C SER A 200 -44.86 -0.72 -10.56
N GLU A 201 -45.20 -0.86 -9.29
CA GLU A 201 -45.28 0.27 -8.35
C GLU A 201 -43.95 0.53 -7.62
N GLY A 202 -43.20 -0.53 -7.32
CA GLY A 202 -42.00 -0.51 -6.48
C GLY A 202 -40.68 -0.68 -7.21
N TRP A 203 -40.63 -0.65 -8.55
CA TRP A 203 -39.40 -0.87 -9.33
C TRP A 203 -38.25 0.04 -8.90
N LEU A 204 -38.52 1.28 -8.51
CA LEU A 204 -37.49 2.22 -8.06
C LEU A 204 -36.81 1.73 -6.77
N ASN A 205 -37.58 1.20 -5.83
CA ASN A 205 -37.04 0.63 -4.58
C ASN A 205 -36.17 -0.60 -4.86
N LEU A 206 -36.56 -1.43 -5.83
CA LEU A 206 -35.76 -2.59 -6.25
C LEU A 206 -34.42 -2.17 -6.86
N ILE A 207 -34.42 -1.13 -7.70
CA ILE A 207 -33.17 -0.58 -8.26
C ILE A 207 -32.31 0.01 -7.15
N LEU A 208 -32.86 0.86 -6.28
CA LEU A 208 -32.10 1.51 -5.21
C LEU A 208 -31.52 0.48 -4.23
N GLY A 209 -32.31 -0.53 -3.84
CA GLY A 209 -31.83 -1.64 -3.02
C GLY A 209 -30.73 -2.45 -3.70
N GLY A 210 -30.87 -2.70 -5.00
CA GLY A 210 -29.83 -3.34 -5.81
C GLY A 210 -28.53 -2.54 -5.87
N LEU A 211 -28.61 -1.24 -6.16
CA LEU A 211 -27.46 -0.33 -6.15
C LEU A 211 -26.77 -0.31 -4.78
N PHE A 212 -27.54 -0.29 -3.69
CA PHE A 212 -27.01 -0.37 -2.33
C PHE A 212 -26.21 -1.66 -2.11
N ILE A 213 -26.74 -2.83 -2.48
CA ILE A 213 -26.02 -4.11 -2.38
C ILE A 213 -24.74 -4.09 -3.25
N GLY A 214 -24.84 -3.54 -4.45
CA GLY A 214 -23.71 -3.36 -5.37
C GLY A 214 -22.57 -2.55 -4.75
N ILE A 215 -22.87 -1.39 -4.18
CA ILE A 215 -21.89 -0.53 -3.51
C ILE A 215 -21.39 -1.19 -2.21
N PHE A 216 -22.29 -1.74 -1.40
CA PHE A 216 -21.97 -2.37 -0.12
C PHE A 216 -21.00 -3.53 -0.28
N SER A 217 -21.09 -4.29 -1.37
CA SER A 217 -20.13 -5.35 -1.67
C SER A 217 -18.69 -4.86 -1.77
N SER A 218 -18.43 -3.56 -2.03
CA SER A 218 -17.06 -2.98 -2.08
C SER A 218 -16.32 -3.05 -0.76
N ILE A 219 -17.05 -3.15 0.35
CA ILE A 219 -16.46 -3.27 1.69
C ILE A 219 -15.60 -4.53 1.76
N PHE A 220 -16.08 -5.61 1.15
CA PHE A 220 -15.48 -6.94 1.25
C PHE A 220 -14.76 -7.36 -0.02
N TRP A 221 -15.27 -6.97 -1.20
CA TRP A 221 -14.78 -7.51 -2.46
C TRP A 221 -14.89 -6.54 -3.64
N ARG A 222 -13.82 -6.51 -4.43
CA ARG A 222 -13.78 -5.95 -5.78
C ARG A 222 -12.83 -6.77 -6.66
N PRO A 223 -13.04 -6.81 -7.98
CA PRO A 223 -12.07 -7.38 -8.91
C PRO A 223 -10.68 -6.75 -8.74
N ARG A 224 -9.66 -7.61 -8.75
CA ARG A 224 -8.26 -7.18 -8.62
C ARG A 224 -7.84 -6.36 -9.83
N GLN A 225 -7.10 -5.28 -9.55
CA GLN A 225 -6.54 -4.41 -10.58
C GLN A 225 -5.25 -4.99 -11.15
N LYS A 226 -4.84 -4.46 -12.30
CA LYS A 226 -3.56 -4.80 -12.91
C LYS A 226 -2.40 -4.33 -12.03
N THR A 227 -1.35 -5.14 -11.97
CA THR A 227 -0.08 -4.73 -11.37
C THR A 227 0.74 -3.97 -12.41
N TRP A 228 1.45 -2.93 -11.98
CA TRP A 228 2.27 -2.11 -12.87
C TRP A 228 3.72 -2.57 -12.84
N TRP A 229 4.31 -2.75 -14.01
CA TRP A 229 5.65 -3.26 -14.21
C TRP A 229 6.50 -2.21 -14.89
N ALA A 230 7.77 -2.13 -14.53
CA ALA A 230 8.69 -1.22 -15.17
C ALA A 230 9.13 -1.78 -16.54
N GLU A 231 9.10 -0.93 -17.56
CA GLU A 231 9.61 -1.21 -18.90
C GLU A 231 10.45 0.00 -19.30
N GLY A 232 11.78 -0.13 -19.14
CA GLY A 232 12.70 1.00 -19.20
C GLY A 232 12.34 2.07 -18.16
N SER A 233 12.05 3.28 -18.64
CA SER A 233 11.65 4.45 -17.83
C SER A 233 10.13 4.60 -17.68
N THR A 234 9.34 3.63 -18.13
CA THR A 234 7.86 3.70 -18.09
C THR A 234 7.29 2.58 -17.24
N MET A 235 6.07 2.78 -16.73
CA MET A 235 5.31 1.74 -16.03
C MET A 235 4.15 1.27 -16.91
N VAL A 236 3.98 -0.04 -17.04
CA VAL A 236 2.97 -0.67 -17.91
C VAL A 236 2.08 -1.63 -17.08
N PRO A 237 0.74 -1.58 -17.23
CA PRO A 237 -0.16 -2.43 -16.45
C PRO A 237 -0.29 -3.83 -17.06
N ARG A 238 -0.01 -4.87 -16.26
CA ARG A 238 -0.14 -6.29 -16.63
C ARG A 238 -1.07 -7.04 -15.66
N ARG A 239 -1.72 -8.10 -16.15
CA ARG A 239 -2.52 -9.01 -15.32
C ARG A 239 -1.64 -10.08 -14.69
#